data_AF-A0A7U9S5S8-F1
#
_entry.id   AF-A0A7U9S5S8-F1
#
_cell.length_a   1.000
_cell.length_b   1.000
_cell.length_c   1.000
_cell.angle_alpha   90.00
_cell.angle_beta   90.00
_cell.angle_gamma   90.00
#
_symmetry.space_group_name_H-M   'P 1'
#
loop_
_entity.id
_entity.type
_entity.pdbx_description
1 polymer ?
#
loop_
_entity_poly.entity_id
_entity_poly.type
_entity_poly.pdbx_seq_one_letter_code
_entity_poly.pdbx_strand_id
1 'polypeptide(L)' 'MGTSNKVCPGCGRKMKQQFIGLQHCKCGISWKKDIGFFERTSDMVFALERRTIGKKVKQIPVIRYKNGE' A
#
# COMPACT_ATOMS: atom_id res chain seq x y z
N MET A 1 9.43 -15.67 -7.38
CA MET A 1 8.31 -16.31 -6.64
C MET A 1 7.24 -15.25 -6.44
N GLY A 2 6.18 -15.32 -7.25
CA GLY A 2 5.18 -14.27 -7.37
C GLY A 2 4.42 -14.05 -6.07
N THR A 3 4.34 -12.81 -5.63
CA THR A 3 3.48 -12.42 -4.51
C THR A 3 2.05 -12.87 -4.82
N SER A 4 1.46 -13.65 -3.93
CA SER A 4 0.06 -14.03 -4.05
C SER A 4 -0.78 -12.76 -3.97
N ASN A 5 -1.26 -12.31 -5.12
CA ASN A 5 -2.13 -11.14 -5.21
C ASN A 5 -3.36 -11.41 -4.36
N LYS A 6 -3.64 -10.51 -3.42
CA LYS A 6 -4.82 -10.59 -2.56
C LYS A 6 -6.07 -10.42 -3.41
N VAL A 7 -7.16 -11.02 -2.98
CA VAL A 7 -8.47 -10.81 -3.59
C VAL A 7 -9.15 -9.66 -2.86
N CYS A 8 -9.71 -8.72 -3.61
CA CYS A 8 -10.38 -7.57 -3.04
C CYS A 8 -11.71 -8.00 -2.40
N PRO A 9 -11.97 -7.68 -1.12
CA PRO A 9 -13.23 -8.03 -0.46
C PRO A 9 -14.43 -7.26 -1.05
N GLY A 10 -14.22 -6.06 -1.61
CA GLY A 10 -15.31 -5.24 -2.14
C GLY A 10 -15.78 -5.62 -3.56
N CYS A 11 -14.95 -6.28 -4.39
CA CYS A 11 -15.36 -6.62 -5.76
C CYS A 11 -14.90 -8.01 -6.24
N GLY A 12 -14.24 -8.80 -5.41
CA GLY A 12 -13.78 -10.16 -5.74
C GLY A 12 -12.65 -10.25 -6.76
N ARG A 13 -12.14 -9.13 -7.28
CA ARG A 13 -11.04 -9.11 -8.27
C ARG A 13 -9.68 -9.22 -7.58
N LYS A 14 -8.72 -9.84 -8.28
CA LYS A 14 -7.31 -9.84 -7.84
C LYS A 14 -6.77 -8.41 -7.79
N MET A 15 -6.15 -8.06 -6.67
CA MET A 15 -5.49 -6.79 -6.46
C MET A 15 -4.18 -6.74 -7.23
N LYS A 16 -3.74 -5.54 -7.58
CA LYS A 16 -2.43 -5.31 -8.21
C LYS A 16 -1.45 -4.79 -7.18
N GLN A 17 -0.25 -5.34 -7.15
CA GLN A 17 0.82 -4.79 -6.32
C GLN A 17 1.30 -3.46 -6.90
N GLN A 18 1.23 -2.40 -6.11
CA GLN A 18 1.77 -1.08 -6.47
C GLN A 18 3.19 -0.93 -5.96
N PHE A 19 3.40 -1.27 -4.69
CA PHE A 19 4.71 -1.26 -4.02
C PHE A 19 4.92 -2.58 -3.27
N ILE A 20 6.15 -2.84 -2.85
CA ILE A 20 6.44 -3.99 -1.97
C ILE A 20 5.60 -3.84 -0.70
N GLY A 21 4.70 -4.81 -0.47
CA GLY A 21 3.81 -4.81 0.69
C GLY A 21 2.58 -3.90 0.57
N LEU A 22 2.30 -3.30 -0.59
CA LEU A 22 1.09 -2.53 -0.86
C LEU A 22 0.41 -2.99 -2.16
N GLN A 23 -0.86 -3.38 -2.06
CA GLN A 23 -1.69 -3.80 -3.19
C GLN A 23 -2.96 -2.93 -3.29
N HIS A 24 -3.39 -2.65 -4.51
CA HIS A 24 -4.56 -1.83 -4.79
C HIS A 24 -5.57 -2.57 -5.66
N CYS A 25 -6.84 -2.36 -5.36
CA CYS A 25 -7.93 -2.66 -6.26
C CYS A 25 -8.42 -1.39 -6.96
N LYS A 26 -8.98 -1.50 -8.17
CA LYS A 26 -9.59 -0.36 -8.88
C LYS A 26 -10.82 0.20 -8.15
N CYS A 27 -11.52 -0.60 -7.36
CA CYS A 27 -12.75 -0.20 -6.66
C CYS A 27 -12.54 0.66 -5.39
N GLY A 28 -11.33 1.17 -5.15
CA GLY A 28 -11.06 1.98 -3.96
C GLY A 28 -10.46 1.22 -2.78
N ILE A 29 -10.53 -0.11 -2.74
CA ILE A 29 -9.91 -0.90 -1.65
C ILE A 29 -8.42 -1.11 -1.87
N SER A 30 -7.65 -1.00 -0.80
CA SER A 30 -6.22 -1.26 -0.75
C SER A 30 -5.88 -2.25 0.36
N TRP A 31 -4.72 -2.89 0.24
CA TRP A 31 -4.18 -3.79 1.25
C TRP A 31 -2.73 -3.45 1.49
N LYS A 32 -2.34 -3.21 2.75
CA LYS A 32 -0.95 -3.02 3.16
C LYS A 32 -0.58 -4.10 4.16
N LYS A 33 0.63 -4.66 4.04
CA LYS A 33 1.10 -5.77 4.88
C LYS A 33 0.90 -5.52 6.39
N ASP A 34 1.12 -4.29 6.83
CA ASP A 34 1.09 -3.93 8.26
C ASP A 34 -0.28 -3.39 8.74
N ILE A 35 -1.19 -3.04 7.81
CA ILE A 35 -2.49 -2.42 8.14
C ILE A 35 -3.65 -3.38 7.84
N GLY A 36 -3.51 -4.26 6.84
CA GLY A 36 -4.62 -5.04 6.30
C GLY A 36 -5.36 -4.29 5.19
N PHE A 37 -6.64 -4.60 5.01
CA PHE A 37 -7.50 -3.96 4.00
C PHE A 37 -8.03 -2.61 4.50
N PHE A 38 -8.07 -1.62 3.63
CA PHE A 38 -8.60 -0.29 3.93
C PHE A 38 -9.17 0.39 2.67
N GLU A 39 -10.11 1.30 2.88
CA GLU A 39 -10.65 2.16 1.82
C GLU A 39 -9.71 3.32 1.53
N ARG A 40 -9.50 3.64 0.26
CA ARG A 40 -8.74 4.82 -0.16
C ARG A 40 -9.62 6.05 -0.10
N THR A 41 -9.11 7.09 0.53
CA THR A 41 -9.64 8.44 0.44
C THR A 41 -8.81 9.26 -0.57
N SER A 42 -9.36 10.36 -1.07
CA SER A 42 -8.75 11.19 -2.13
C SER A 42 -7.55 12.05 -1.66
N ASP A 43 -7.42 12.20 -0.34
CA ASP A 43 -6.34 12.90 0.35
C ASP A 43 -5.13 12.00 0.65
N MET A 44 -5.28 10.67 0.57
CA MET A 44 -4.16 9.72 0.72
C MET A 44 -3.18 9.82 -0.46
N VAL A 45 -1.89 9.88 -0.13
CA VAL A 45 -0.76 9.89 -1.07
C VAL A 45 0.16 8.71 -0.75
N PHE A 46 0.24 7.74 -1.66
CA PHE A 46 1.10 6.57 -1.50
C PHE A 46 2.50 6.86 -2.05
N ALA A 47 3.52 6.75 -1.20
CA ALA A 47 4.90 7.04 -1.56
C ALA A 47 5.86 5.96 -1.04
N LEU A 48 7.09 5.98 -1.56
CA LEU A 48 8.19 5.18 -1.05
C LEU A 48 9.18 6.09 -0.33
N GLU A 49 9.51 5.74 0.89
CA GLU A 49 10.48 6.48 1.69
C GLU A 49 11.73 5.63 1.91
N ARG A 50 12.91 6.21 1.69
CA ARG A 50 14.19 5.57 2.02
C ARG A 50 14.51 5.89 3.47
N ARG A 51 14.54 4.87 4.32
CA ARG A 51 14.98 4.99 5.71
C ARG A 51 16.25 4.20 5.94
N THR A 52 17.21 4.83 6.60
CA THR A 52 18.41 4.15 7.10
C THR A 52 18.07 3.48 8.42
N ILE A 53 18.08 2.15 8.45
CA ILE A 53 17.85 1.35 9.64
C ILE A 53 19.17 0.65 9.97
N GLY A 54 19.86 1.13 11.01
CA GLY A 54 21.22 0.73 11.33
C GLY A 54 22.18 1.10 10.19
N LYS A 55 22.90 0.11 9.64
CA LYS A 55 23.84 0.30 8.51
C LYS A 55 23.22 0.06 7.13
N LYS A 56 21.91 -0.17 7.03
CA LYS A 56 21.23 -0.50 5.76
C LYS A 56 20.17 0.53 5.41
N VAL A 57 20.15 0.95 4.14
CA VAL A 57 19.06 1.77 3.58
C VAL A 57 17.96 0.84 3.09
N LYS A 58 16.75 0.99 3.64
CA LYS A 58 15.55 0.24 3.24
C LYS A 58 14.55 1.18 2.57
N GLN A 59 13.84 0.67 1.57
CA GLN A 59 12.73 1.38 0.94
C GLN A 59 11.42 0.86 1.55
N ILE A 60 10.63 1.77 2.12
CA ILE A 60 9.43 1.44 2.90
C ILE A 60 8.22 2.15 2.28
N PRO A 61 7.08 1.46 2.07
CA PRO A 61 5.85 2.10 1.65
C PRO A 61 5.25 2.94 2.77
N VAL A 62 5.01 4.22 2.49
CA VAL A 62 4.38 5.19 3.39
C VAL A 62 3.10 5.72 2.76
N ILE A 63 2.11 6.02 3.61
CA ILE A 63 0.89 6.71 3.23
C ILE A 63 0.98 8.09 3.89
N ARG A 64 0.97 9.14 3.08
CA ARG A 64 0.91 10.54 3.50
C ARG A 64 -0.51 11.05 3.26
N TYR A 65 -0.90 12.12 3.93
CA TYR A 65 -2.20 12.76 3.73
C TYR A 65 -1.97 14.20 3.27
N LYS A 66 -2.71 14.63 2.26
CA LYS A 66 -2.58 15.99 1.70
C LYS A 66 -2.89 17.10 2.72
N ASN A 67 -3.74 16.80 3.70
CA ASN A 67 -4.24 17.77 4.67
C ASN A 67 -3.58 17.61 6.06
N GLY A 68 -2.34 17.11 6.11
CA GLY A 68 -1.58 17.05 7.36
C GLY A 68 -1.04 18.43 7.76
N GLU A 69 -1.92 19.28 8.31
CA GLU A 69 -1.58 20.05 9.52
C GLU A 69 -1.59 19.10 10.73
#